data_AF-A0A2T2U135-F1
#
_entry.id   AF-A0A2T2U135-F1
#
_cell.length_a   1.000
_cell.length_b   1.000
_cell.length_c   1.000
_cell.angle_alpha   90.00
_cell.angle_beta   90.00
_cell.angle_gamma   90.00
#
_symmetry.space_group_name_H-M   'P 1'
#
loop_
_entity.id
_entity.type
_entity.pdbx_description
1 polymer ?
#
loop_
_entity_poly.entity_id
_entity_poly.type
_entity_poly.pdbx_seq_one_letter_code
_entity_poly.pdbx_strand_id
1 'polypeptide(L)'
;MPTLSLDTQSDEDQWIWESFRYHSRTFSLAAYLLPRSVQMSVATLYLYCRRVDSIADQRVLEVGRDRALDEVKQVRDRLDETLAGTPPTNTVLWRRLAEVNEHTSLPREPLYELVEGAIWDLEARPIESEEDLI
;
A
#
# COMPACT_ATOMS: atom_id res chain seq x y z
N MET A 1 -11.58 13.59 5.58
CA MET A 1 -11.61 13.32 4.13
C MET A 1 -13.04 13.49 3.64
N PRO A 2 -13.28 13.99 2.42
CA PRO A 2 -14.64 14.03 1.89
C PRO A 2 -15.17 12.59 1.85
N THR A 3 -16.39 12.37 2.33
CA THR A 3 -17.14 11.13 2.11
C THR A 3 -17.61 11.12 0.66
N LEU A 4 -16.69 10.90 -0.27
CA LEU A 4 -17.03 10.55 -1.64
C LEU A 4 -17.82 9.25 -1.59
N SER A 5 -18.96 9.21 -2.27
CA SER A 5 -19.63 7.95 -2.56
C SER A 5 -18.72 7.18 -3.51
N LEU A 6 -18.35 5.95 -3.18
CA LEU A 6 -17.45 5.11 -3.99
C LEU A 6 -18.29 4.25 -4.95
N ASP A 7 -19.20 4.88 -5.69
CA ASP A 7 -20.18 4.20 -6.53
C ASP A 7 -19.70 4.05 -7.97
N THR A 8 -18.74 4.88 -8.41
CA THR A 8 -18.21 4.86 -9.77
C THR A 8 -16.68 4.77 -9.81
N GLN A 9 -16.14 4.31 -10.95
CA GLN A 9 -14.69 4.27 -11.19
C GLN A 9 -14.04 5.65 -11.04
N SER A 10 -14.73 6.70 -11.51
CA SER A 10 -14.25 8.08 -11.40
C SER A 10 -14.16 8.53 -9.94
N ASP A 11 -15.09 8.11 -9.08
CA ASP A 11 -15.07 8.42 -7.66
C ASP A 11 -13.91 7.69 -6.95
N GLU A 12 -13.66 6.43 -7.32
CA GLU A 12 -12.52 5.66 -6.82
C GLU A 12 -11.18 6.27 -7.24
N ASP A 13 -11.06 6.70 -8.50
CA ASP A 13 -9.88 7.39 -9.01
C ASP A 13 -9.62 8.69 -8.26
N GLN A 14 -10.66 9.49 -8.05
CA GLN A 14 -10.56 10.71 -7.27
C GLN A 14 -10.14 10.39 -5.83
N TRP A 15 -10.75 9.39 -5.20
CA TRP A 15 -10.41 8.98 -3.84
C TRP A 15 -8.96 8.52 -3.71
N ILE A 16 -8.45 7.72 -4.65
CA ILE A 16 -7.05 7.30 -4.69
C ILE A 16 -6.15 8.53 -4.80
N TRP A 17 -6.42 9.42 -5.76
CA TRP A 17 -5.55 10.57 -6.02
C TRP A 17 -5.52 11.54 -4.84
N GLU A 18 -6.67 11.81 -4.24
CA GLU A 18 -6.79 12.66 -3.04
C GLU A 18 -6.09 12.02 -1.84
N SER A 19 -6.24 10.71 -1.64
CA SER A 19 -5.54 9.96 -0.59
C SER A 19 -4.03 10.00 -0.78
N PHE A 20 -3.55 9.79 -2.01
CA PHE A 20 -2.12 9.87 -2.34
C PHE A 20 -1.58 11.28 -2.05
N ARG A 21 -2.27 12.32 -2.52
CA ARG A 21 -1.89 13.73 -2.27
C ARG A 21 -1.91 14.09 -0.78
N TYR A 22 -2.89 13.57 -0.03
CA TYR A 22 -3.00 13.78 1.41
C TYR A 22 -1.81 13.15 2.15
N HIS A 23 -1.42 11.93 1.79
CA HIS A 23 -0.33 11.21 2.43
C HIS A 23 1.06 11.64 1.95
N SER A 24 1.21 12.16 0.73
CA SER A 24 2.45 12.80 0.28
C SER A 24 2.23 13.84 -0.81
N ARG A 25 2.45 15.10 -0.44
CA ARG A 25 2.40 16.25 -1.37
C ARG A 25 3.56 16.23 -2.36
N THR A 26 4.73 15.74 -1.96
CA THR A 26 5.93 15.72 -2.81
C THR A 26 5.86 14.60 -3.85
N PHE A 27 5.49 13.38 -3.44
CA PHE A 27 5.35 12.28 -4.40
C PHE A 27 4.16 12.49 -5.34
N SER A 28 3.02 13.00 -4.86
CA SER A 28 1.90 13.35 -5.74
C SER A 28 2.24 14.46 -6.73
N LEU A 29 3.06 15.44 -6.33
CA LEU A 29 3.57 16.46 -7.26
C LEU A 29 4.49 15.83 -8.31
N ALA A 30 5.41 14.95 -7.91
CA ALA A 30 6.33 14.27 -8.82
C ALA A 30 5.60 13.33 -9.80
N ALA A 31 4.52 12.68 -9.37
CA ALA A 31 3.72 11.81 -10.21
C ALA A 31 3.12 12.53 -11.43
N TYR A 32 2.85 13.85 -11.35
CA TYR A 32 2.41 14.64 -12.51
C TYR A 32 3.45 14.71 -13.64
N LEU A 33 4.73 14.42 -13.38
CA LEU A 33 5.79 14.37 -14.39
C LEU A 33 5.81 13.05 -15.17
N LEU A 34 5.08 12.03 -14.70
CA LEU A 34 4.99 10.73 -15.37
C LEU A 34 3.94 10.74 -16.49
N PRO A 35 4.03 9.83 -17.50
CA PRO A 35 2.98 9.65 -18.49
C PRO A 35 1.62 9.41 -17.82
N ARG A 36 0.57 10.05 -18.35
CA ARG A 36 -0.79 9.98 -17.76
C ARG A 36 -1.27 8.54 -17.55
N SER A 37 -0.87 7.61 -18.40
CA SER A 37 -1.25 6.19 -18.33
C SER A 37 -0.75 5.48 -17.07
N VAL A 38 0.31 5.95 -16.41
CA VAL A 38 0.88 5.29 -15.22
C VAL A 38 0.64 6.05 -13.92
N GLN A 39 0.14 7.28 -13.98
CA GLN A 39 -0.04 8.13 -12.80
C GLN A 39 -0.95 7.47 -11.75
N MET A 40 -2.07 6.89 -12.18
CA MET A 40 -2.98 6.18 -11.27
C MET A 40 -2.37 4.90 -10.72
N SER A 41 -1.63 4.14 -11.53
CA SER A 41 -0.92 2.94 -11.06
C SER A 41 0.08 3.27 -9.96
N VAL A 42 0.83 4.36 -10.13
CA VAL A 42 1.79 4.86 -9.12
C VAL A 42 1.08 5.34 -7.86
N ALA A 43 -0.04 6.07 -7.99
CA ALA A 43 -0.83 6.50 -6.85
C ALA A 43 -1.38 5.30 -6.05
N THR A 44 -1.92 4.29 -6.73
CA THR A 44 -2.41 3.06 -6.11
C THR A 44 -1.29 2.28 -5.42
N LEU A 45 -0.14 2.10 -6.09
CA LEU A 45 1.01 1.42 -5.51
C LEU A 45 1.53 2.17 -4.27
N TYR A 46 1.59 3.50 -4.33
CA TYR A 46 1.95 4.31 -3.18
C TYR A 46 0.99 4.11 -2.00
N LEU A 47 -0.32 4.04 -2.24
CA LEU A 47 -1.30 3.79 -1.18
C LEU A 47 -1.17 2.40 -0.58
N TYR A 48 -0.76 1.40 -1.37
CA TYR A 48 -0.38 0.10 -0.83
C TYR A 48 0.82 0.25 0.10
N CYS A 49 1.91 0.90 -0.33
CA CYS A 49 3.08 1.09 0.52
C CYS A 49 2.71 1.82 1.82
N ARG A 50 1.95 2.91 1.70
CA ARG A 50 1.49 3.70 2.85
C ARG A 50 0.61 2.91 3.81
N ARG A 51 -0.18 1.96 3.31
CA ARG A 51 -0.99 1.06 4.14
C ARG A 51 -0.08 0.19 5.00
N VAL A 52 0.98 -0.39 4.41
CA VAL A 52 1.94 -1.24 5.14
C VAL A 52 2.65 -0.43 6.23
N ASP A 53 3.30 0.69 5.85
CA ASP A 53 4.02 1.58 6.77
C ASP A 53 3.14 2.05 7.94
N SER A 54 1.89 2.41 7.66
CA SER A 54 0.99 2.91 8.70
C SER A 54 0.75 1.90 9.82
N ILE A 55 0.90 0.60 9.55
CA ILE A 55 0.75 -0.42 10.59
C ILE A 55 1.93 -0.38 11.55
N ALA A 56 3.15 -0.37 11.02
CA ALA A 56 4.38 -0.31 11.81
C ALA A 56 4.57 1.03 12.52
N ASP A 57 4.14 2.15 11.92
CA ASP A 57 4.37 3.49 12.46
C ASP A 57 3.25 3.99 13.39
N GLN A 58 1.99 3.76 13.01
CA GLN A 58 0.83 4.43 13.62
C GLN A 58 -0.06 3.43 14.36
N ARG A 59 -0.47 2.35 13.69
CA ARG A 59 -1.37 1.36 14.29
C ARG A 59 -0.75 0.69 15.49
N VAL A 60 0.56 0.40 15.47
CA VAL A 60 1.26 -0.17 16.62
C VAL A 60 1.06 0.64 17.91
N LEU A 61 0.98 1.97 17.79
CA LEU A 61 0.77 2.88 18.91
C LEU A 61 -0.69 2.86 19.41
N GLU A 62 -1.64 2.53 18.53
CA GLU A 62 -3.07 2.48 18.82
C GLU A 62 -3.52 1.12 19.38
N VAL A 63 -3.04 0.02 18.77
CA VAL A 63 -3.54 -1.34 19.03
C VAL A 63 -2.53 -2.24 19.74
N GLY A 64 -1.28 -1.80 19.87
CA GLY A 64 -0.18 -2.58 20.42
C GLY A 64 0.49 -3.51 19.39
N ARG A 65 1.71 -3.96 19.71
CA ARG A 65 2.58 -4.76 18.82
C ARG A 65 1.90 -6.03 18.30
N ASP A 66 1.34 -6.85 19.18
CA ASP A 66 0.81 -8.16 18.77
C ASP A 66 -0.32 -8.03 17.74
N ARG A 67 -1.23 -7.06 17.94
CA ARG A 67 -2.31 -6.79 16.99
C ARG A 67 -1.81 -6.16 15.70
N ALA A 68 -0.81 -5.28 15.76
CA ALA A 68 -0.20 -4.72 14.56
C ALA A 68 0.47 -5.81 13.72
N LEU A 69 1.17 -6.77 14.35
CA LEU A 69 1.73 -7.94 13.65
C LEU A 69 0.65 -8.78 12.96
N ASP A 70 -0.47 -9.01 13.62
CA ASP A 70 -1.61 -9.71 13.00
C ASP A 70 -2.21 -8.92 11.82
N GLU A 71 -2.24 -7.59 11.89
CA GLU A 71 -2.69 -6.74 10.78
C GLU A 71 -1.73 -6.78 9.59
N VAL A 72 -0.42 -6.76 9.81
CA VAL A 72 0.58 -6.90 8.72
C VAL A 72 0.48 -8.28 8.07
N LYS A 73 0.27 -9.35 8.84
CA LYS A 73 0.03 -10.70 8.29
C LYS A 73 -1.23 -10.74 7.43
N GLN A 74 -2.32 -10.10 7.86
CA GLN A 74 -3.53 -9.98 7.02
C GLN A 74 -3.28 -9.17 5.74
N VAL A 75 -2.38 -8.18 5.74
CA VAL A 75 -1.99 -7.48 4.53
C VAL A 75 -1.30 -8.43 3.55
N ARG A 76 -0.44 -9.33 4.04
CA ARG A 76 0.18 -10.39 3.22
C ARG A 76 -0.87 -11.29 2.56
N ASP A 77 -1.81 -11.79 3.34
CA ASP A 77 -2.87 -12.69 2.83
C ASP A 77 -3.72 -11.99 1.76
N ARG A 78 -4.07 -10.72 1.98
CA ARG A 78 -4.83 -9.92 1.01
C ARG A 78 -4.01 -9.59 -0.23
N LEU A 79 -2.69 -9.42 -0.10
CA LEU A 79 -1.79 -9.26 -1.23
C LEU A 79 -1.76 -10.54 -2.07
N ASP A 80 -1.66 -11.71 -1.45
CA ASP A 80 -1.71 -13.01 -2.15
C ASP A 80 -2.99 -13.16 -2.97
N GLU A 81 -4.15 -12.91 -2.35
CA GLU A 81 -5.45 -12.91 -3.01
C GLU A 81 -5.50 -11.92 -4.19
N THR A 82 -4.98 -10.71 -3.98
CA THR A 82 -4.96 -9.65 -4.99
C THR A 82 -4.08 -10.02 -6.19
N LEU A 83 -2.88 -10.55 -5.95
CA LEU A 83 -1.95 -10.95 -7.00
C LEU A 83 -2.37 -12.27 -7.68
N ALA A 84 -3.27 -13.04 -7.07
CA ALA A 84 -3.96 -14.18 -7.67
C ALA A 84 -5.20 -13.80 -8.49
N GLY A 85 -5.57 -12.52 -8.53
CA GLY A 85 -6.73 -12.02 -9.29
C GLY A 85 -8.06 -12.12 -8.55
N THR A 86 -8.05 -12.38 -7.24
CA THR A 86 -9.24 -12.45 -6.39
C THR A 86 -9.16 -11.44 -5.24
N PRO A 87 -9.00 -10.12 -5.51
CA PRO A 87 -8.80 -9.12 -4.47
C PRO A 87 -10.01 -9.02 -3.51
N PRO A 88 -9.79 -8.70 -2.23
CA PRO A 88 -10.87 -8.29 -1.33
C PRO A 88 -11.75 -7.20 -1.93
N THR A 89 -13.06 -7.45 -2.01
CA THR A 89 -14.02 -6.56 -2.71
C THR A 89 -14.47 -5.37 -1.88
N ASN A 90 -14.34 -5.45 -0.54
CA ASN A 90 -14.79 -4.42 0.38
C ASN A 90 -13.86 -3.20 0.48
N THR A 91 -12.72 -3.20 -0.23
CA THR A 91 -11.71 -2.14 -0.14
C THR A 91 -11.24 -1.74 -1.53
N VAL A 92 -11.37 -0.45 -1.87
CA VAL A 92 -10.95 0.12 -3.16
C VAL A 92 -9.47 -0.18 -3.47
N LEU A 93 -8.59 -0.05 -2.46
CA LEU A 93 -7.15 -0.28 -2.62
C LEU A 93 -6.83 -1.64 -3.26
N TRP A 94 -7.39 -2.73 -2.75
CA TRP A 94 -7.06 -4.07 -3.23
C TRP A 94 -7.58 -4.33 -4.64
N ARG A 95 -8.81 -3.92 -4.95
CA ARG A 95 -9.35 -4.02 -6.31
C ARG A 95 -8.49 -3.25 -7.31
N ARG A 96 -8.13 -2.02 -6.98
CA ARG A 96 -7.32 -1.15 -7.86
C ARG A 96 -5.89 -1.69 -7.99
N LEU A 97 -5.32 -2.27 -6.94
CA LEU A 97 -4.02 -2.93 -7.02
C LEU A 97 -4.04 -4.17 -7.92
N ALA A 98 -5.13 -4.96 -7.91
CA ALA A 98 -5.31 -6.07 -8.85
C ALA A 98 -5.34 -5.59 -10.31
N GLU A 99 -6.07 -4.51 -10.60
CA GLU A 99 -6.08 -3.90 -11.94
C GLU A 99 -4.69 -3.43 -12.36
N VAL A 100 -3.91 -2.82 -11.46
CA VAL A 100 -2.52 -2.43 -11.74
C VAL A 100 -1.66 -3.66 -12.06
N ASN A 101 -1.81 -4.73 -11.27
CA ASN A 101 -1.09 -5.98 -11.50
C ASN A 101 -1.46 -6.61 -12.85
N GLU A 102 -2.75 -6.61 -13.23
CA GLU A 102 -3.20 -7.14 -14.52
C GLU A 102 -2.58 -6.38 -15.70
N HIS A 103 -2.51 -5.04 -15.62
CA HIS A 103 -1.96 -4.22 -16.70
C HIS A 103 -0.43 -4.25 -16.81
N THR A 104 0.27 -4.36 -15.67
CA THR A 104 1.72 -4.13 -15.61
C THR A 104 2.54 -5.36 -15.25
N SER A 105 1.89 -6.43 -14.78
CA SER A 105 2.55 -7.62 -14.22
C SER A 105 3.54 -7.24 -13.12
N LEU A 106 3.01 -6.73 -12.00
CA LEU A 106 3.85 -6.20 -10.92
C LEU A 106 4.85 -7.27 -10.44
N PRO A 107 6.12 -6.91 -10.22
CA PRO A 107 7.06 -7.81 -9.58
C PRO A 107 6.57 -8.08 -8.16
N ARG A 108 6.47 -9.37 -7.84
CA ARG A 108 5.93 -9.85 -6.56
C ARG A 108 6.85 -9.50 -5.40
N GLU A 109 8.14 -9.79 -5.59
CA GLU A 109 9.17 -9.74 -4.55
C GLU A 109 9.22 -8.39 -3.79
N PRO A 110 9.28 -7.21 -4.44
CA PRO A 110 9.30 -5.94 -3.72
C PRO A 110 8.06 -5.66 -2.86
N LEU A 111 6.90 -6.20 -3.25
CA LEU A 111 5.67 -6.04 -2.47
C LEU A 111 5.74 -6.85 -1.17
N TYR A 112 6.26 -8.08 -1.23
CA TYR A 112 6.44 -8.91 -0.04
C TYR A 112 7.60 -8.40 0.83
N GLU A 113 8.69 -7.92 0.25
CA GLU A 113 9.81 -7.33 0.99
C GLU A 113 9.35 -6.15 1.86
N LEU A 114 8.44 -5.32 1.36
CA LEU A 114 7.86 -4.22 2.16
C LEU A 114 7.08 -4.73 3.38
N VAL A 115 6.33 -5.83 3.22
CA VAL A 115 5.59 -6.46 4.32
C VAL A 115 6.56 -7.05 5.34
N GLU A 116 7.62 -7.73 4.88
CA GLU A 116 8.65 -8.29 5.76
C GLU A 116 9.41 -7.18 6.51
N GLY A 117 9.69 -6.05 5.87
CA GLY A 117 10.27 -4.87 6.53
C GLY A 117 9.40 -4.36 7.68
N ALA A 118 8.08 -4.25 7.46
CA ALA A 118 7.17 -3.84 8.52
C ALA A 118 7.08 -4.87 9.66
N ILE A 119 7.23 -6.18 9.38
CA ILE A 119 7.35 -7.20 10.42
C ILE A 119 8.64 -7.00 11.21
N TRP A 120 9.77 -6.77 10.52
CA TRP A 120 11.08 -6.52 11.13
C TRP A 120 11.01 -5.33 12.10
N ASP A 121 10.40 -4.23 11.68
CA ASP A 121 10.20 -3.03 12.51
C ASP A 121 9.34 -3.33 13.75
N LEU A 122 8.22 -4.04 13.57
CA LEU A 122 7.32 -4.40 14.66
C LEU A 122 7.96 -5.34 15.68
N GLU A 123 8.80 -6.27 15.23
CA GLU A 123 9.60 -7.16 16.07
C GLU A 123 10.75 -6.43 16.76
N ALA A 124 11.01 -5.16 16.42
CA ALA A 124 12.08 -4.33 16.95
C ALA A 124 13.46 -5.00 16.82
N ARG A 125 13.68 -5.71 15.71
CA ARG A 125 14.95 -6.36 15.41
C ARG A 125 15.99 -5.28 15.06
N PRO A 126 17.16 -5.28 15.72
CA PRO A 126 18.17 -4.24 15.50
C PRO A 126 18.82 -4.36 14.11
N ILE A 127 19.35 -3.24 13.62
CA ILE A 127 20.28 -3.18 12.49
C ILE A 127 21.69 -3.31 13.08
N GLU A 128 22.38 -4.42 12.82
CA GLU A 128 23.68 -4.73 13.45
C GLU A 128 24.86 -4.57 12.48
N SER A 129 24.59 -4.64 11.17
CA SER A 129 25.58 -4.59 10.11
C SER A 129 25.17 -3.64 8.98
N GLU A 130 26.11 -3.31 8.10
CA GLU A 130 25.82 -2.58 6.86
C GLU A 130 24.89 -3.39 5.93
N GLU A 131 25.00 -4.72 5.96
CA GLU A 131 24.12 -5.62 5.21
C GLU A 131 22.68 -5.56 5.71
N ASP A 132 22.44 -5.32 7.00
CA ASP A 132 21.08 -5.11 7.52
C ASP A 132 20.47 -3.75 7.09
N LEU A 133 21.30 -2.81 6.62
CA LEU A 133 20.88 -1.46 6.23
C LEU A 133 20.59 -1.32 4.72
N ILE A 134 21.18 -2.18 3.88
CA ILE A 134 21.17 -2.08 2.41
C ILE A 134 20.22 -3.11 1.81
#